data_AF-A0A066WP03-F1
#
_entry.id   AF-A0A066WP03-F1
#
_cell.length_a   1.000
_cell.length_b   1.000
_cell.length_c   1.000
_cell.angle_alpha   90.00
_cell.angle_beta   90.00
_cell.angle_gamma   90.00
#
_symmetry.space_group_name_H-M   'P 1'
#
loop_
_entity.id
_entity.type
_entity.pdbx_description
1 polymer ?
#
loop_
_entity_poly.entity_id
_entity_poly.type
_entity_poly.pdbx_seq_one_letter_code
_entity_poly.pdbx_strand_id
1 'polypeptide(L)'
;MPPPSSMVPSLYNTNDLTNKQDLGSLPGVKWTLSSHKPGAGVAALRDPDLSKLWQSDGTQPHVVDIQFPRRTAVTHVSIYLDTTLDDSYTPTNIGIKAGTYFGDLAEIRRRELEAPKGWVHFVLNPESTGANEETSADLKLAPPIWVYHLQICIYSNHLNGKDTHLRSIRVFGPPSEERKAAALKQQVQAKLLDQAKLAGSAGSGPHDKVHSDIRTRYAYESLRKAIDARAVDEDEKDTHFAGDDDFDVPERAHTFDLAGRSAGAGAPHLPSTTRSLALHHSLR
;
A
#
# COMPACT_ATOMS: atom_id res chain seq x y z
N MET A 1 -19.99 21.48 27.16
CA MET A 1 -20.20 21.29 25.71
C MET A 1 -18.86 20.88 25.11
N PRO A 2 -18.74 19.76 24.38
CA PRO A 2 -17.56 19.55 23.57
C PRO A 2 -17.55 20.61 22.44
N PRO A 3 -16.37 21.08 21.99
CA PRO A 3 -16.30 22.06 20.92
C PRO A 3 -16.84 21.48 19.61
N PRO A 4 -17.42 22.32 18.72
CA PRO A 4 -17.85 21.88 17.40
C PRO A 4 -16.64 21.34 16.63
N SER A 5 -16.77 20.12 16.10
CA SER A 5 -15.77 19.47 15.25
C SER A 5 -15.25 20.47 14.22
N SER A 6 -13.98 20.85 14.37
CA SER A 6 -13.32 21.82 13.51
C SER A 6 -13.43 21.38 12.05
N MET A 7 -13.99 22.24 11.19
CA MET A 7 -13.97 22.12 9.73
C MET A 7 -12.55 22.34 9.17
N VAL A 8 -11.57 21.60 9.69
CA VAL A 8 -10.29 21.41 9.01
C VAL A 8 -10.50 20.15 8.18
N PRO A 9 -10.44 20.22 6.83
CA PRO A 9 -10.45 19.02 6.02
C PRO A 9 -9.34 18.11 6.51
N SER A 10 -9.71 16.98 7.13
CA SER A 10 -8.71 15.98 7.49
C SER A 10 -8.00 15.58 6.20
N LEU A 11 -6.68 15.69 6.18
CA LEU A 11 -5.83 15.24 5.08
C LEU A 11 -6.16 13.79 4.67
N TYR A 12 -6.65 13.01 5.63
CA TYR A 12 -7.02 11.61 5.52
C TYR A 12 -8.51 11.37 5.25
N ASN A 13 -9.29 12.43 5.01
CA ASN A 13 -10.67 12.30 4.55
C ASN A 13 -10.69 11.42 3.30
N THR A 14 -11.34 10.26 3.42
CA THR A 14 -11.30 9.20 2.43
C THR A 14 -12.08 9.52 1.16
N ASN A 15 -12.95 10.52 1.20
CA ASN A 15 -13.75 10.98 0.07
C ASN A 15 -13.12 12.20 -0.64
N ASP A 16 -12.16 12.87 -0.02
CA ASP A 16 -11.43 13.98 -0.62
C ASP A 16 -10.19 13.47 -1.37
N LEU A 17 -10.21 13.51 -2.70
CA LEU A 17 -9.10 13.09 -3.56
C LEU A 17 -8.38 14.27 -4.22
N THR A 18 -8.54 15.48 -3.69
CA THR A 18 -7.89 16.68 -4.26
C THR A 18 -6.36 16.59 -4.21
N ASN A 19 -5.82 16.03 -3.14
CA ASN A 19 -4.39 15.92 -2.87
C ASN A 19 -3.86 14.47 -2.82
N LYS A 20 -4.70 13.49 -3.19
CA LYS A 20 -4.37 12.07 -3.18
C LYS A 20 -5.15 11.29 -4.22
N GLN A 21 -4.75 10.06 -4.45
CA GLN A 21 -5.44 9.14 -5.36
C GLN A 21 -5.76 7.84 -4.65
N ASP A 22 -6.96 7.28 -4.90
CA ASP A 22 -7.27 5.90 -4.51
C ASP A 22 -6.54 4.93 -5.44
N LEU A 23 -5.55 4.24 -4.88
CA LEU A 23 -4.73 3.26 -5.59
C LEU A 23 -5.44 1.92 -5.67
N GLY A 24 -6.35 1.63 -4.74
CA GLY A 24 -7.05 0.36 -4.68
C GLY A 24 -7.99 0.09 -5.84
N SER A 25 -8.40 1.16 -6.53
CA SER A 25 -9.31 1.12 -7.69
C SER A 25 -8.58 1.25 -9.03
N LEU A 26 -7.23 1.25 -9.03
CA LEU A 26 -6.46 1.31 -10.26
C LEU A 26 -6.62 0.01 -11.07
N PRO A 27 -6.61 0.09 -12.42
CA PRO A 27 -6.65 -1.09 -13.27
C PRO A 27 -5.51 -2.06 -12.96
N GLY A 28 -5.82 -3.36 -12.89
CA GLY A 28 -4.84 -4.42 -12.66
C GLY A 28 -4.43 -4.63 -11.20
N VAL A 29 -4.92 -3.81 -10.26
CA VAL A 29 -4.69 -4.05 -8.83
C VAL A 29 -5.48 -5.27 -8.37
N LYS A 30 -4.78 -6.26 -7.81
CA LYS A 30 -5.36 -7.52 -7.37
C LYS A 30 -5.50 -7.53 -5.86
N TRP A 31 -6.70 -7.89 -5.40
CA TRP A 31 -7.04 -8.05 -4.00
C TRP A 31 -7.32 -9.52 -3.70
N THR A 32 -6.72 -10.07 -2.65
CA THR A 32 -7.01 -11.42 -2.16
C THR A 32 -7.15 -11.42 -0.64
N LEU A 33 -7.95 -12.35 -0.12
CA LEU A 33 -8.22 -12.51 1.31
C LEU A 33 -7.75 -13.89 1.73
N SER A 34 -7.25 -14.03 2.96
CA SER A 34 -6.87 -15.34 3.52
C SER A 34 -8.04 -16.32 3.53
N SER A 35 -9.22 -15.83 3.87
CA SER A 35 -10.48 -16.57 3.89
C SER A 35 -11.65 -15.60 3.90
N HIS A 36 -12.85 -16.08 3.55
CA HIS A 36 -14.06 -15.29 3.74
C HIS A 36 -15.30 -16.19 3.79
N LYS A 37 -16.34 -15.73 4.47
CA LYS A 37 -17.66 -16.35 4.36
C LYS A 37 -18.28 -16.11 2.97
N PRO A 38 -19.22 -16.96 2.52
CA PRO A 38 -19.96 -16.72 1.28
C PRO A 38 -20.63 -15.35 1.28
N GLY A 39 -20.44 -14.57 0.22
CA GLY A 39 -21.01 -13.22 0.08
C GLY A 39 -20.27 -12.10 0.83
N ALA A 40 -19.34 -12.43 1.72
CA ALA A 40 -18.59 -11.46 2.53
C ALA A 40 -17.10 -11.40 2.12
N GLY A 41 -16.81 -11.35 0.81
CA GLY A 41 -15.44 -11.36 0.27
C GLY A 41 -14.93 -9.96 -0.14
N VAL A 42 -13.99 -9.93 -1.09
CA VAL A 42 -13.34 -8.68 -1.59
C VAL A 42 -14.36 -7.66 -2.08
N ALA A 43 -15.41 -8.10 -2.79
CA ALA A 43 -16.44 -7.21 -3.31
C ALA A 43 -17.16 -6.43 -2.20
N ALA A 44 -17.42 -7.09 -1.06
CA ALA A 44 -18.04 -6.44 0.10
C ALA A 44 -17.05 -5.51 0.82
N LEU A 45 -15.78 -5.90 0.95
CA LEU A 45 -14.72 -5.08 1.56
C LEU A 45 -14.46 -3.75 0.82
N ARG A 46 -14.63 -3.75 -0.50
CA ARG A 46 -14.37 -2.60 -1.37
C ARG A 46 -15.64 -1.83 -1.73
N ASP A 47 -16.79 -2.26 -1.23
CA ASP A 47 -18.06 -1.59 -1.49
C ASP A 47 -18.08 -0.20 -0.83
N PRO A 48 -18.67 0.82 -1.47
CA PRO A 48 -18.90 2.12 -0.83
C PRO A 48 -19.89 2.06 0.34
N ASP A 49 -20.79 1.07 0.38
CA ASP A 49 -21.74 0.87 1.48
C ASP A 49 -21.08 0.18 2.68
N LEU A 50 -20.92 0.94 3.78
CA LEU A 50 -20.34 0.46 5.03
C LEU A 50 -21.22 -0.56 5.79
N SER A 51 -22.44 -0.83 5.31
CA SER A 51 -23.26 -1.95 5.81
C SER A 51 -22.72 -3.30 5.35
N LYS A 52 -22.02 -3.34 4.20
CA LYS A 52 -21.32 -4.51 3.70
C LYS A 52 -19.93 -4.60 4.32
N LEU A 53 -19.43 -5.84 4.43
CA LEU A 53 -18.14 -6.10 5.06
C LEU A 53 -17.51 -7.39 4.54
N TRP A 54 -16.19 -7.46 4.65
CA TRP A 54 -15.51 -8.74 4.68
C TRP A 54 -15.65 -9.37 6.06
N GLN A 55 -16.03 -10.65 6.08
CA GLN A 55 -15.97 -11.49 7.25
C GLN A 55 -15.04 -12.66 6.98
N SER A 56 -13.96 -12.78 7.75
CA SER A 56 -13.07 -13.92 7.65
C SER A 56 -13.71 -15.21 8.14
N ASP A 57 -13.15 -16.34 7.73
CA ASP A 57 -13.57 -17.68 8.17
C ASP A 57 -12.36 -18.62 8.16
N GLY A 58 -11.47 -18.46 9.12
CA GLY A 58 -10.17 -19.14 9.12
C GLY A 58 -9.38 -18.97 10.40
N THR A 59 -8.10 -19.35 10.34
CA THR A 59 -7.17 -19.16 11.45
C THR A 59 -6.48 -17.80 11.36
N GLN A 60 -6.26 -17.18 12.52
CA GLN A 60 -5.43 -15.98 12.59
C GLN A 60 -3.96 -16.28 12.21
N PRO A 61 -3.22 -15.29 11.68
CA PRO A 61 -3.69 -13.94 11.32
C PRO A 61 -4.58 -13.96 10.08
N HIS A 62 -5.62 -13.11 10.08
CA HIS A 62 -6.43 -12.89 8.87
C HIS A 62 -5.72 -11.88 7.98
N VAL A 63 -5.75 -12.07 6.67
CA VAL A 63 -4.90 -11.31 5.75
C VAL A 63 -5.70 -10.72 4.58
N VAL A 64 -5.39 -9.47 4.25
CA VAL A 64 -5.74 -8.82 2.97
C VAL A 64 -4.46 -8.54 2.21
N ASP A 65 -4.31 -9.17 1.05
CA ASP A 65 -3.20 -8.92 0.12
C ASP A 65 -3.66 -7.99 -1.02
N ILE A 66 -2.82 -7.01 -1.33
CA ILE A 66 -3.04 -6.01 -2.37
C ILE A 66 -1.79 -5.96 -3.24
N GLN A 67 -1.91 -6.43 -4.47
CA GLN A 67 -0.81 -6.50 -5.43
C GLN A 67 -1.03 -5.46 -6.54
N PHE A 68 -0.03 -4.62 -6.76
CA PHE A 68 -0.02 -3.61 -7.79
C PHE A 68 0.70 -4.15 -9.04
N PRO A 69 0.18 -3.90 -10.25
CA PRO A 69 0.80 -4.37 -11.49
C PRO A 69 2.10 -3.63 -11.84
N ARG A 70 2.34 -2.48 -11.19
CA ARG A 70 3.53 -1.64 -11.37
C ARG A 70 4.00 -1.10 -10.02
N ARG A 71 5.24 -0.64 -9.96
CA ARG A 71 5.80 0.00 -8.78
C ARG A 71 4.95 1.20 -8.39
N THR A 72 4.29 1.13 -7.24
CA THR A 72 3.27 2.11 -6.86
C THR A 72 3.69 2.87 -5.61
N ALA A 73 3.58 4.20 -5.64
CA ALA A 73 3.85 5.06 -4.49
C ALA A 73 2.64 5.13 -3.55
N VAL A 74 2.76 4.61 -2.33
CA VAL A 74 1.69 4.55 -1.33
C VAL A 74 2.03 5.45 -0.14
N THR A 75 1.08 6.28 0.26
CA THR A 75 1.23 7.19 1.41
C THR A 75 0.62 6.62 2.69
N HIS A 76 -0.62 6.11 2.60
CA HIS A 76 -1.35 5.60 3.75
C HIS A 76 -2.44 4.60 3.36
N VAL A 77 -2.84 3.79 4.32
CA VAL A 77 -4.01 2.89 4.25
C VAL A 77 -5.06 3.38 5.23
N SER A 78 -6.31 3.46 4.82
CA SER A 78 -7.45 3.84 5.66
C SER A 78 -8.39 2.66 5.80
N ILE A 79 -8.74 2.30 7.03
CA ILE A 79 -9.59 1.15 7.37
C ILE A 79 -10.76 1.65 8.20
N TYR A 80 -11.99 1.27 7.84
CA TYR A 80 -13.18 1.60 8.64
C TYR A 80 -13.47 0.48 9.64
N LEU A 81 -13.50 0.83 10.92
CA LEU A 81 -13.74 -0.08 12.05
C LEU A 81 -14.79 0.52 12.99
N ASP A 82 -15.71 -0.30 13.52
CA ASP A 82 -16.65 0.18 14.55
C ASP A 82 -16.92 -0.90 15.59
N THR A 83 -16.32 -0.74 16.76
CA THR A 83 -16.48 -1.67 17.89
C THR A 83 -17.94 -1.80 18.33
N THR A 84 -18.75 -0.75 18.17
CA THR A 84 -20.16 -0.78 18.58
C THR A 84 -21.04 -1.58 17.61
N LEU A 85 -20.60 -1.75 16.36
CA LEU A 85 -21.32 -2.54 15.36
C LEU A 85 -20.80 -3.97 15.26
N ASP A 86 -19.50 -4.17 15.50
CA ASP A 86 -18.82 -5.44 15.23
C ASP A 86 -18.39 -6.22 16.48
N ASP A 87 -18.42 -5.59 17.67
CA ASP A 87 -18.12 -6.22 18.96
C ASP A 87 -16.83 -7.06 18.91
N SER A 88 -16.89 -8.37 19.18
CA SER A 88 -15.74 -9.28 19.15
C SER A 88 -15.07 -9.45 17.77
N TYR A 89 -15.74 -9.11 16.66
CA TYR A 89 -15.16 -9.19 15.32
C TYR A 89 -14.24 -7.99 14.99
N THR A 90 -14.14 -7.01 15.88
CA THR A 90 -13.39 -5.78 15.65
C THR A 90 -11.88 -6.00 15.83
N PRO A 91 -11.04 -5.78 14.81
CA PRO A 91 -9.58 -5.82 14.97
C PRO A 91 -9.05 -4.90 16.08
N THR A 92 -8.10 -5.40 16.87
CA THR A 92 -7.38 -4.63 17.89
C THR A 92 -5.89 -4.56 17.64
N ASN A 93 -5.31 -5.49 16.86
CA ASN A 93 -3.90 -5.45 16.49
C ASN A 93 -3.77 -5.68 14.98
N ILE A 94 -3.37 -4.62 14.27
CA ILE A 94 -3.24 -4.63 12.80
C ILE A 94 -1.81 -4.29 12.42
N GLY A 95 -1.19 -5.16 11.62
CA GLY A 95 0.07 -4.90 10.93
C GLY A 95 -0.12 -4.61 9.46
N ILE A 96 0.75 -3.78 8.90
CA ILE A 96 0.89 -3.56 7.46
C ILE A 96 2.31 -3.95 7.08
N LYS A 97 2.40 -4.88 6.14
CA LYS A 97 3.65 -5.27 5.50
C LYS A 97 3.69 -4.76 4.07
N ALA A 98 4.90 -4.53 3.58
CA ALA A 98 5.17 -4.06 2.23
C ALA A 98 6.38 -4.78 1.64
N GLY A 99 6.37 -4.99 0.33
CA GLY A 99 7.46 -5.63 -0.39
C GLY A 99 7.28 -5.59 -1.91
N THR A 100 8.08 -6.38 -2.60
CA THR A 100 7.99 -6.58 -4.05
C THR A 100 7.17 -7.81 -4.42
N TYR A 101 7.16 -8.86 -3.59
CA TYR A 101 6.33 -10.05 -3.73
C TYR A 101 6.10 -10.72 -2.36
N PHE A 102 5.47 -11.89 -2.30
CA PHE A 102 5.16 -12.57 -1.03
C PHE A 102 6.39 -12.90 -0.16
N GLY A 103 7.57 -13.12 -0.75
CA GLY A 103 8.76 -13.61 -0.05
C GLY A 103 9.61 -12.54 0.62
N ASP A 104 9.39 -11.26 0.32
CA ASP A 104 10.17 -10.14 0.85
C ASP A 104 9.33 -9.13 1.65
N LEU A 105 8.09 -9.49 2.02
CA LEU A 105 7.21 -8.65 2.82
C LEU A 105 7.83 -8.34 4.19
N ALA A 106 8.16 -7.08 4.42
CA ALA A 106 8.60 -6.57 5.71
C ALA A 106 7.45 -5.84 6.41
N GLU A 107 7.27 -6.06 7.71
CA GLU A 107 6.31 -5.27 8.49
C GLU A 107 6.84 -3.84 8.68
N ILE A 108 6.11 -2.88 8.11
CA ILE A 108 6.49 -1.46 8.10
C ILE A 108 5.68 -0.64 9.10
N ARG A 109 4.50 -1.14 9.51
CA ARG A 109 3.64 -0.47 10.46
C ARG A 109 2.85 -1.49 11.27
N ARG A 110 2.70 -1.25 12.57
CA ARG A 110 1.77 -1.98 13.44
C ARG A 110 1.08 -0.98 14.36
N ARG A 111 -0.22 -1.16 14.56
CA ARG A 111 -0.99 -0.38 15.53
C ARG A 111 -1.81 -1.32 16.40
N GLU A 112 -1.83 -1.00 17.70
CA GLU A 112 -2.81 -1.51 18.64
C GLU A 112 -3.92 -0.46 18.80
N LEU A 113 -5.17 -0.92 18.75
CA LEU A 113 -6.36 -0.08 18.72
C LEU A 113 -7.25 -0.44 19.91
N GLU A 114 -7.70 0.57 20.64
CA GLU A 114 -8.62 0.42 21.76
C GLU A 114 -9.99 0.98 21.38
N ALA A 115 -10.97 0.09 21.23
CA ALA A 115 -12.35 0.41 20.86
C ALA A 115 -12.47 1.37 19.64
N PRO A 116 -11.84 1.07 18.48
CA PRO A 116 -11.87 1.96 17.33
C PRO A 116 -13.31 2.22 16.85
N LYS A 117 -13.54 3.46 16.40
CA LYS A 117 -14.82 3.92 15.85
C LYS A 117 -14.62 4.90 14.70
N GLY A 118 -14.96 4.47 13.49
CA GLY A 118 -14.82 5.23 12.26
C GLY A 118 -13.58 4.85 11.45
N TRP A 119 -13.08 5.81 10.68
CA TRP A 119 -11.87 5.62 9.87
C TRP A 119 -10.61 5.69 10.72
N VAL A 120 -9.78 4.66 10.61
CA VAL A 120 -8.45 4.58 11.18
C VAL A 120 -7.43 4.63 10.05
N HIS A 121 -6.41 5.48 10.19
CA HIS A 121 -5.42 5.74 9.14
C HIS A 121 -4.06 5.17 9.54
N PHE A 122 -3.37 4.53 8.60
CA PHE A 122 -2.03 3.99 8.78
C PHE A 122 -1.10 4.70 7.81
N VAL A 123 -0.37 5.70 8.31
CA VAL A 123 0.68 6.38 7.55
C VAL A 123 1.85 5.41 7.38
N LEU A 124 2.31 5.24 6.14
CA LEU A 124 3.33 4.24 5.79
C LEU A 124 4.74 4.83 5.70
N ASN A 125 4.92 6.10 6.06
CA ASN A 125 6.24 6.74 6.04
C ASN A 125 7.16 6.09 7.09
N PRO A 126 8.35 5.60 6.72
CA PRO A 126 9.32 5.02 7.66
C PRO A 126 9.74 5.99 8.79
N GLU A 127 9.63 7.30 8.58
CA GLU A 127 9.98 8.31 9.58
C GLU A 127 8.85 8.61 10.59
N SER A 128 7.62 8.14 10.35
CA SER A 128 6.49 8.43 11.24
C SER A 128 6.52 7.52 12.48
N THR A 129 7.10 8.01 13.57
CA THR A 129 7.11 7.34 14.87
C THR A 129 5.81 7.56 15.65
N GLY A 130 4.80 6.75 15.32
CA GLY A 130 3.98 6.07 16.32
C GLY A 130 2.88 6.81 17.12
N ALA A 131 2.92 8.12 17.35
CA ALA A 131 2.11 8.67 18.45
C ALA A 131 0.82 9.41 18.09
N ASN A 132 0.69 10.06 16.94
CA ASN A 132 -0.50 10.87 16.62
C ASN A 132 -0.66 11.09 15.10
N GLU A 133 -1.06 10.05 14.36
CA GLU A 133 -1.30 10.15 12.92
C GLU A 133 -2.59 10.91 12.57
N GLU A 134 -3.53 11.00 13.50
CA GLU A 134 -4.81 11.69 13.31
C GLU A 134 -4.75 13.20 13.67
N THR A 135 -3.67 13.63 14.32
CA THR A 135 -3.52 14.99 14.89
C THR A 135 -2.40 15.80 14.25
N SER A 136 -1.70 15.27 13.25
CA SER A 136 -0.67 16.03 12.56
C SER A 136 -1.31 17.20 11.80
N ALA A 137 -1.20 18.40 12.37
CA ALA A 137 -1.63 19.68 11.79
C ALA A 137 -0.84 20.06 10.51
N ASP A 138 0.07 19.20 10.07
CA ASP A 138 0.82 19.37 8.84
C ASP A 138 -0.09 19.14 7.64
N LEU A 139 -0.29 20.20 6.86
CA LEU A 139 -1.14 20.26 5.66
C LEU A 139 -0.60 19.41 4.49
N LYS A 140 0.37 18.52 4.72
CA LYS A 140 1.10 17.78 3.68
C LYS A 140 1.13 16.29 3.98
N LEU A 141 0.81 15.49 2.98
CA LEU A 141 0.93 14.03 3.06
C LEU A 141 2.38 13.64 3.30
N ALA A 142 2.56 12.64 4.15
CA ALA A 142 3.86 12.05 4.39
C ALA A 142 4.46 11.52 3.06
N PRO A 143 5.80 11.54 2.91
CA PRO A 143 6.48 10.92 1.78
C PRO A 143 5.98 9.48 1.56
N PRO A 144 5.68 9.10 0.30
CA PRO A 144 5.21 7.75 0.02
C PRO A 144 6.34 6.74 0.09
N ILE A 145 5.96 5.49 0.34
CA ILE A 145 6.80 4.32 0.10
C ILE A 145 6.49 3.72 -1.27
N TRP A 146 7.46 3.06 -1.88
CA TRP A 146 7.27 2.40 -3.17
C TRP A 146 7.12 0.90 -2.96
N VAL A 147 6.04 0.33 -3.47
CA VAL A 147 5.69 -1.08 -3.26
C VAL A 147 5.14 -1.71 -4.53
N TYR A 148 5.24 -3.04 -4.62
CA TYR A 148 4.40 -3.85 -5.52
C TYR A 148 3.37 -4.66 -4.73
N HIS A 149 3.62 -4.92 -3.45
CA HIS A 149 2.76 -5.73 -2.60
C HIS A 149 2.54 -5.04 -1.26
N LEU A 150 1.27 -4.89 -0.85
CA LEU A 150 0.88 -4.59 0.52
C LEU A 150 0.11 -5.75 1.13
N GLN A 151 0.41 -6.07 2.39
CA GLN A 151 -0.29 -7.11 3.14
C GLN A 151 -0.76 -6.53 4.47
N ILE A 152 -2.07 -6.52 4.68
CA ILE A 152 -2.70 -6.09 5.93
C ILE A 152 -2.98 -7.34 6.75
N CYS A 153 -2.35 -7.45 7.92
CA CYS A 153 -2.46 -8.59 8.82
C CYS A 153 -3.26 -8.21 10.07
N ILE A 154 -4.31 -8.96 10.36
CA ILE A 154 -5.13 -8.82 11.55
C ILE A 154 -4.67 -9.90 12.53
N TYR A 155 -3.92 -9.48 13.54
CA TYR A 155 -3.28 -10.39 14.51
C TYR A 155 -4.22 -10.76 15.66
N SER A 156 -5.09 -9.84 16.08
CA SER A 156 -6.07 -10.07 17.15
C SER A 156 -7.29 -9.17 16.98
N ASN A 157 -8.41 -9.63 17.56
CA ASN A 157 -9.66 -8.87 17.64
C ASN A 157 -10.03 -8.57 19.10
N HIS A 158 -11.03 -7.71 19.28
CA HIS A 158 -11.64 -7.39 20.56
C HIS A 158 -12.24 -8.65 21.20
N LEU A 159 -12.17 -8.75 22.52
CA LEU A 159 -12.66 -9.91 23.29
C LEU A 159 -12.15 -11.28 22.78
N ASN A 160 -10.96 -11.31 22.15
CA ASN A 160 -10.38 -12.50 21.52
C ASN A 160 -11.30 -13.16 20.47
N GLY A 161 -12.07 -12.36 19.73
CA GLY A 161 -12.92 -12.88 18.65
C GLY A 161 -12.10 -13.62 17.59
N LYS A 162 -12.64 -14.75 17.14
CA LYS A 162 -11.97 -15.66 16.19
C LYS A 162 -11.84 -15.04 14.80
N ASP A 163 -12.97 -14.64 14.21
CA ASP A 163 -13.04 -14.06 12.87
C ASP A 163 -13.04 -12.53 12.94
N THR A 164 -12.83 -11.84 11.82
CA THR A 164 -12.74 -10.38 11.77
C THR A 164 -13.77 -9.77 10.81
N HIS A 165 -14.25 -8.57 11.14
CA HIS A 165 -15.06 -7.73 10.25
C HIS A 165 -14.26 -6.52 9.81
N LEU A 166 -14.09 -6.35 8.49
CA LEU A 166 -13.63 -5.09 7.91
C LEU A 166 -14.69 -4.56 6.94
N ARG A 167 -15.21 -3.37 7.23
CA ARG A 167 -16.26 -2.73 6.42
C ARG A 167 -15.71 -2.04 5.19
N SER A 168 -14.53 -1.42 5.30
CA SER A 168 -13.88 -0.80 4.16
C SER A 168 -12.38 -0.68 4.35
N ILE A 169 -11.63 -0.90 3.26
CA ILE A 169 -10.21 -0.54 3.15
C ILE A 169 -10.02 0.35 1.93
N ARG A 170 -9.28 1.45 2.09
CA ARG A 170 -8.82 2.31 1.00
C ARG A 170 -7.32 2.51 1.08
N VAL A 171 -6.64 2.49 -0.06
CA VAL A 171 -5.19 2.66 -0.15
C VAL A 171 -4.92 3.91 -0.96
N PHE A 172 -4.14 4.83 -0.40
CA PHE A 172 -3.95 6.14 -1.00
C PHE A 172 -2.49 6.40 -1.36
N GLY A 173 -2.31 7.02 -2.51
CA GLY A 173 -1.02 7.50 -3.02
C GLY A 173 -1.02 9.01 -3.24
N PRO A 174 0.13 9.57 -3.67
CA PRO A 174 0.19 10.93 -4.16
C PRO A 174 -0.78 11.10 -5.36
N PRO A 175 -1.17 12.34 -5.71
CA PRO A 175 -1.97 12.57 -6.91
C PRO A 175 -1.25 12.02 -8.14
N SER A 176 -2.02 11.52 -9.13
CA SER A 176 -1.45 11.10 -10.41
C SER A 176 -0.66 12.24 -11.06
N GLU A 177 0.34 11.90 -11.86
CA GLU A 177 1.10 12.89 -12.65
C GLU A 177 0.17 13.71 -13.56
N GLU A 178 -0.86 13.08 -14.14
CA GLU A 178 -1.90 13.78 -14.90
C GLU A 178 -2.62 14.86 -14.07
N ARG A 179 -3.02 14.55 -12.83
CA ARG A 179 -3.66 15.52 -11.94
C ARG A 179 -2.70 16.61 -11.51
N LYS A 180 -1.43 16.27 -11.22
CA LYS A 180 -0.39 17.26 -10.93
C LYS A 180 -0.18 18.21 -12.11
N ALA A 181 -0.09 17.67 -13.32
CA ALA A 181 0.04 18.43 -14.55
C ALA A 181 -1.17 19.32 -14.81
N ALA A 182 -2.40 18.82 -14.59
CA ALA A 182 -3.63 19.59 -14.72
C ALA A 182 -3.69 20.75 -13.70
N ALA A 183 -3.37 20.48 -12.43
CA ALA A 183 -3.31 21.50 -11.38
C ALA A 183 -2.25 22.58 -11.71
N LEU A 184 -1.07 22.17 -12.19
CA LEU A 184 -0.02 23.08 -12.61
C LEU A 184 -0.45 23.96 -13.80
N LYS A 185 -1.11 23.37 -14.81
CA LYS A 185 -1.69 24.10 -15.95
C LYS A 185 -2.70 25.15 -15.49
N GLN A 186 -3.60 24.79 -14.57
CA GLN A 186 -4.58 25.71 -14.01
C GLN A 186 -3.92 26.86 -13.22
N GLN A 187 -2.91 26.56 -12.39
CA GLN A 187 -2.18 27.58 -11.64
C GLN A 187 -1.45 28.57 -12.57
N VAL A 188 -0.82 28.06 -13.63
CA VAL A 188 -0.16 28.90 -14.64
C VAL A 188 -1.19 29.77 -15.36
N GLN A 189 -2.32 29.21 -15.77
CA GLN A 189 -3.39 29.96 -16.42
C GLN A 189 -3.96 31.07 -15.51
N ALA A 190 -4.19 30.78 -14.23
CA ALA A 190 -4.65 31.78 -13.26
C ALA A 190 -3.64 32.93 -13.08
N LYS A 191 -2.34 32.60 -12.91
CA LYS A 191 -1.28 33.62 -12.82
C LYS A 191 -1.19 34.51 -14.06
N LEU A 192 -1.39 33.92 -15.24
CA LEU A 192 -1.41 34.66 -16.51
C LEU A 192 -2.61 35.59 -16.61
N LEU A 193 -3.80 35.15 -16.19
CA LEU A 193 -5.00 35.98 -16.13
C LEU A 193 -4.84 37.17 -15.18
N ASP A 194 -4.22 36.95 -14.01
CA ASP A 194 -3.98 38.03 -13.05
C ASP A 194 -2.93 39.01 -13.57
N GLN A 195 -1.85 38.54 -14.21
CA GLN A 195 -0.89 39.43 -14.89
C GLN A 195 -1.52 40.26 -16.00
N ALA A 196 -2.41 39.66 -16.82
CA ALA A 196 -3.12 40.37 -17.88
C ALA A 196 -4.07 41.44 -17.32
N LYS A 197 -4.72 41.19 -16.19
CA LYS A 197 -5.55 42.18 -15.48
C LYS A 197 -4.71 43.33 -14.91
N LEU A 198 -3.54 43.06 -14.35
CA LEU A 198 -2.60 44.10 -13.90
C LEU A 198 -2.06 44.93 -15.07
N ALA A 199 -1.72 44.30 -16.20
CA ALA A 199 -1.23 44.98 -17.40
C ALA A 199 -2.32 45.80 -18.11
N GLY A 200 -3.60 45.40 -18.04
CA GLY A 200 -4.73 46.16 -18.58
C GLY A 200 -5.10 47.43 -17.80
N SER A 201 -4.61 47.56 -16.55
CA SER A 201 -4.78 48.75 -15.71
C SER A 201 -3.70 49.83 -16.00
N ALA A 202 -2.52 49.42 -16.46
CA ALA A 202 -1.47 50.33 -16.91
C ALA A 202 -1.52 50.47 -18.43
N GLY A 203 -2.06 51.58 -18.93
CA GLY A 203 -2.14 51.87 -20.37
C GLY A 203 -0.79 51.70 -21.06
N SER A 204 -0.61 50.60 -21.80
CA SER A 204 0.60 50.28 -22.56
C SER A 204 0.28 50.14 -24.03
N GLY A 205 1.14 50.74 -24.87
CA GLY A 205 0.94 50.87 -26.30
C GLY A 205 1.05 49.55 -27.06
N PRO A 206 0.69 49.53 -28.36
CA PRO A 206 0.60 48.32 -29.18
C PRO A 206 1.89 47.49 -29.27
N HIS A 207 3.06 48.07 -28.98
CA HIS A 207 4.36 47.39 -29.03
C HIS A 207 4.61 46.45 -27.82
N ASP A 208 4.01 46.75 -26.65
CA ASP A 208 4.23 45.99 -25.42
C ASP A 208 3.33 44.74 -25.32
N LYS A 209 2.12 44.79 -25.91
CA LYS A 209 1.19 43.65 -25.96
C LYS A 209 1.77 42.44 -26.72
N VAL A 210 2.51 42.69 -27.81
CA VAL A 210 3.09 41.63 -28.65
C VAL A 210 4.19 40.85 -27.90
N HIS A 211 5.01 41.53 -27.09
CA HIS A 211 6.07 40.89 -26.30
C HIS A 211 5.54 40.06 -25.13
N SER A 212 4.42 40.50 -24.52
CA SER A 212 3.71 39.74 -23.48
C SER A 212 3.21 38.40 -24.05
N ASP A 213 2.53 38.44 -25.21
CA ASP A 213 2.01 37.23 -25.86
C ASP A 213 3.10 36.24 -26.25
N ILE A 214 4.27 36.73 -26.69
CA ILE A 214 5.42 35.87 -27.03
C ILE A 214 6.00 35.20 -25.77
N ARG A 215 6.24 35.95 -24.69
CA ARG A 215 6.76 35.38 -23.43
C ARG A 215 5.79 34.36 -22.84
N THR A 216 4.49 34.63 -22.91
CA THR A 216 3.44 33.73 -22.43
C THR A 216 3.37 32.43 -23.25
N ARG A 217 3.43 32.51 -24.59
CA ARG A 217 3.51 31.31 -25.45
C ARG A 217 4.74 30.47 -25.13
N TYR A 218 5.91 31.10 -25.00
CA TYR A 218 7.15 30.39 -24.70
C TYR A 218 7.13 29.70 -23.33
N ALA A 219 6.58 30.36 -22.30
CA ALA A 219 6.43 29.75 -20.99
C ALA A 219 5.51 28.52 -21.02
N TYR A 220 4.38 28.62 -21.75
CA TYR A 220 3.45 27.50 -21.91
C TYR A 220 4.06 26.33 -22.71
N GLU A 221 4.76 26.63 -23.82
CA GLU A 221 5.42 25.61 -24.64
C GLU A 221 6.58 24.94 -23.90
N SER A 222 7.35 25.69 -23.11
CA SER A 222 8.43 25.14 -22.28
C SER A 222 7.89 24.23 -21.18
N LEU A 223 6.78 24.62 -20.54
CA LEU A 223 6.12 23.80 -19.53
C LEU A 223 5.51 22.53 -20.14
N ARG A 224 4.87 22.64 -21.30
CA ARG A 224 4.33 21.51 -22.06
C ARG A 224 5.45 20.52 -22.41
N LYS A 225 6.57 21.00 -22.95
CA LYS A 225 7.75 20.16 -23.24
C LYS A 225 8.31 19.48 -21.99
N ALA A 226 8.35 20.15 -20.84
CA ALA A 226 8.83 19.56 -19.60
C ALA A 226 7.90 18.47 -19.04
N ILE A 227 6.58 18.63 -19.20
CA ILE A 227 5.59 17.61 -18.84
C ILE A 227 5.69 16.42 -19.80
N ASP A 228 5.74 16.68 -21.10
CA ASP A 228 5.80 15.65 -22.13
C ASP A 228 7.13 14.86 -22.04
N ALA A 229 8.27 15.52 -21.78
CA ALA A 229 9.56 14.85 -21.57
C ALA A 229 9.58 13.91 -20.36
N ARG A 230 8.86 14.27 -19.28
CA ARG A 230 8.79 13.47 -18.06
C ARG A 230 7.89 12.25 -18.18
N ALA A 231 6.91 12.29 -19.10
CA ALA A 231 6.08 11.15 -19.44
C ALA A 231 6.84 10.11 -20.29
N VAL A 232 7.78 10.56 -21.13
CA VAL A 232 8.59 9.68 -22.00
C VAL A 232 9.67 8.94 -21.20
N ASP A 233 10.28 9.57 -20.21
CA ASP A 233 11.31 8.94 -19.35
C ASP A 233 10.80 7.76 -18.50
N GLU A 234 9.48 7.69 -18.24
CA GLU A 234 8.88 6.58 -17.48
C GLU A 234 8.54 5.38 -18.37
N ASP A 235 8.12 5.59 -19.62
CA ASP A 235 7.88 4.51 -20.58
C ASP A 235 9.19 3.84 -21.07
N GLU A 236 10.29 4.61 -21.18
CA GLU A 236 11.57 4.07 -21.66
C GLU A 236 12.30 3.22 -20.62
N LYS A 237 12.06 3.46 -19.31
CA LYS A 237 12.64 2.62 -18.23
C LYS A 237 11.92 1.30 -18.01
N ASP A 238 10.66 1.18 -18.46
CA ASP A 238 9.86 -0.05 -18.35
C ASP A 238 10.09 -1.03 -19.51
N THR A 239 10.94 -0.71 -20.49
CA THR A 239 11.21 -1.58 -21.66
C THR A 239 12.54 -2.35 -21.63
N HIS A 240 13.35 -2.23 -20.58
CA HIS A 240 14.62 -2.95 -20.43
C HIS A 240 14.56 -4.10 -19.41
N PHE A 241 13.55 -4.98 -19.54
CA PHE A 241 13.54 -6.29 -18.89
C PHE A 241 12.87 -7.35 -19.77
N ALA A 242 13.31 -7.43 -21.03
CA ALA A 242 13.10 -8.59 -21.89
C ALA A 242 14.44 -8.90 -22.53
N GLY A 243 15.18 -9.84 -21.93
CA GLY A 243 16.49 -10.27 -22.37
C GLY A 243 16.84 -11.59 -21.70
N ASP A 244 16.35 -12.66 -22.31
CA ASP A 244 17.03 -13.94 -22.57
C ASP A 244 17.98 -14.49 -21.50
N ASP A 245 17.50 -15.47 -20.74
CA ASP A 245 18.34 -16.53 -20.16
C ASP A 245 17.83 -17.89 -20.66
N ASP A 246 18.36 -18.30 -21.82
CA ASP A 246 18.40 -19.70 -22.27
C ASP A 246 19.30 -20.46 -21.28
N PHE A 247 18.70 -21.23 -20.36
CA PHE A 247 19.44 -22.16 -19.52
C PHE A 247 19.43 -23.55 -20.16
N ASP A 248 20.54 -23.87 -20.79
CA ASP A 248 20.90 -25.14 -21.42
C ASP A 248 20.77 -26.32 -20.42
N VAL A 249 19.97 -27.33 -20.77
CA VAL A 249 19.78 -28.56 -19.99
C VAL A 249 20.59 -29.66 -20.65
N PRO A 250 21.65 -30.21 -20.02
CA PRO A 250 22.35 -31.34 -20.60
C PRO A 250 21.61 -32.64 -20.28
N GLU A 251 20.97 -33.18 -21.30
CA GLU A 251 20.50 -34.56 -21.38
C GLU A 251 21.69 -35.51 -21.53
N ARG A 252 21.82 -36.52 -20.65
CA ARG A 252 22.57 -37.74 -20.97
C ARG A 252 22.04 -38.94 -20.20
N ALA A 253 21.21 -39.70 -20.90
CA ALA A 253 20.93 -41.09 -20.58
C ALA A 253 22.11 -41.97 -21.02
N HIS A 254 22.54 -42.89 -20.14
CA HIS A 254 23.18 -44.14 -20.55
C HIS A 254 22.69 -45.26 -19.63
N THR A 255 21.87 -46.13 -20.23
CA THR A 255 21.58 -47.50 -19.83
C THR A 255 22.84 -48.36 -19.78
N PHE A 256 22.98 -49.28 -18.81
CA PHE A 256 23.35 -50.70 -19.02
C PHE A 256 23.36 -51.50 -17.69
N ASP A 257 22.31 -52.29 -17.52
CA ASP A 257 22.21 -53.73 -17.21
C ASP A 257 23.09 -54.49 -16.17
N LEU A 258 22.34 -55.20 -15.30
CA LEU A 258 22.39 -56.62 -14.88
C LEU A 258 23.37 -57.21 -13.82
N ALA A 259 22.74 -58.10 -13.01
CA ALA A 259 23.25 -59.17 -12.12
C ALA A 259 23.75 -58.76 -10.70
N GLY A 260 23.42 -59.41 -9.59
CA GLY A 260 22.65 -60.63 -9.27
C GLY A 260 23.05 -61.14 -7.86
N ARG A 261 22.15 -61.86 -7.17
CA ARG A 261 22.33 -62.67 -5.92
C ARG A 261 22.62 -61.91 -4.61
N SER A 262 22.33 -62.40 -3.39
CA SER A 262 21.37 -63.32 -2.75
C SER A 262 21.79 -63.45 -1.27
N ALA A 263 20.83 -63.57 -0.34
CA ALA A 263 20.96 -64.07 1.05
C ALA A 263 21.83 -63.25 2.04
N GLY A 264 21.53 -63.15 3.35
CA GLY A 264 20.46 -63.69 4.18
C GLY A 264 20.70 -63.33 5.66
N ALA A 265 19.61 -63.37 6.43
CA ALA A 265 19.47 -63.71 7.86
C ALA A 265 20.23 -62.94 8.99
N GLY A 266 19.47 -62.60 10.05
CA GLY A 266 19.96 -62.54 11.44
C GLY A 266 19.50 -61.32 12.28
N ALA A 267 18.36 -61.43 12.96
CA ALA A 267 18.12 -60.74 14.24
C ALA A 267 18.79 -61.57 15.38
N PRO A 268 18.69 -61.27 16.72
CA PRO A 268 18.07 -60.13 17.44
C PRO A 268 18.91 -59.62 18.66
N HIS A 269 18.30 -58.74 19.47
CA HIS A 269 18.42 -58.53 20.95
C HIS A 269 18.93 -57.17 21.50
N LEU A 270 18.07 -56.65 22.41
CA LEU A 270 18.10 -55.49 23.33
C LEU A 270 19.08 -55.71 24.53
N PRO A 271 19.10 -54.95 25.67
CA PRO A 271 18.45 -53.68 26.09
C PRO A 271 19.34 -52.67 26.90
N SER A 272 18.73 -51.53 27.26
CA SER A 272 18.85 -50.73 28.51
C SER A 272 20.21 -50.19 29.00
N THR A 273 20.27 -48.91 29.38
CA THR A 273 20.03 -48.43 30.77
C THR A 273 20.36 -46.95 30.92
N THR A 274 19.42 -46.25 31.54
CA THR A 274 19.46 -45.01 32.33
C THR A 274 20.80 -44.62 32.97
N ARG A 275 21.16 -43.32 32.96
CA ARG A 275 21.64 -42.64 34.16
C ARG A 275 21.57 -41.11 34.07
N SER A 276 20.80 -40.56 35.00
CA SER A 276 20.86 -39.19 35.50
C SER A 276 22.23 -38.90 36.13
N LEU A 277 22.69 -37.64 36.06
CA LEU A 277 23.28 -36.92 37.21
C LEU A 277 23.52 -35.44 36.86
N ALA A 278 23.05 -34.59 37.78
CA ALA A 278 23.30 -33.16 37.87
C ALA A 278 24.75 -32.85 38.26
N LEU A 279 25.23 -31.64 37.96
CA LEU A 279 25.83 -30.72 38.96
C LEU A 279 26.30 -29.40 38.32
N HIS A 280 25.78 -28.32 38.89
CA HIS A 280 26.42 -27.04 39.21
C HIS A 280 27.86 -26.80 38.72
N HIS A 281 28.08 -25.66 38.06
CA HIS A 281 29.21 -24.79 38.40
C HIS A 281 28.85 -23.32 38.17
N SER A 282 28.80 -22.57 39.27
CA SER A 282 28.96 -21.12 39.30
C SER A 282 30.45 -20.83 39.23
N LEU A 283 30.88 -19.82 38.47
CA LEU A 283 32.13 -19.08 38.69
C LEU A 283 32.08 -17.72 37.95
N ARG A 284 32.06 -16.68 38.79
CA ARG A 284 32.49 -15.28 38.62
C ARG A 284 31.75 -14.37 37.65
#